data_AF-A0A6M1ZEU3-F1
#
_entry.id   AF-A0A6M1ZEU3-F1
#
_cell.length_a   1.000
_cell.length_b   1.000
_cell.length_c   1.000
_cell.angle_alpha   90.00
_cell.angle_beta   90.00
_cell.angle_gamma   90.00
#
_symmetry.space_group_name_H-M   'P 1'
#
loop_
_entity.id
_entity.type
_entity.pdbx_description
1 polymer ?
#
loop_
_entity_poly.entity_id
_entity_poly.type
_entity_poly.pdbx_seq_one_letter_code
_entity_poly.pdbx_strand_id
1 'polypeptide(L)'
;MEPMGIGAAIEVIKILKPYVDELVEAEDGPALISILSKGFARDKTDENIGRLLALMEGKSFKEISERLAENPEVSIVFMNLAEAFSVNPIPDLIDAGLAMGLLNRGWTDAS
;
A
#
# COMPACT_ATOMS: atom_id res chain seq x y z
N MET A 1 8.64 -11.67 -8.28
CA MET A 1 8.89 -10.91 -7.04
C MET A 1 8.97 -11.88 -5.88
N GLU A 2 9.79 -11.57 -4.89
CA GLU A 2 9.82 -12.32 -3.63
C GLU A 2 8.84 -11.71 -2.61
N PRO A 3 8.34 -12.50 -1.64
CA PRO A 3 7.51 -11.98 -0.57
C PRO A 3 8.23 -10.89 0.23
N MET A 4 7.47 -9.88 0.65
CA MET A 4 7.99 -8.74 1.40
C MET A 4 8.50 -9.15 2.80
N GLY A 5 9.65 -8.61 3.19
CA GLY A 5 10.18 -8.78 4.55
C GLY A 5 9.40 -7.97 5.60
N ILE A 6 9.43 -8.44 6.86
CA ILE A 6 8.68 -7.86 8.00
C ILE A 6 8.94 -6.35 8.17
N GLY A 7 10.18 -5.89 8.00
CA GLY A 7 10.51 -4.46 8.12
C GLY A 7 9.79 -3.60 7.09
N ALA A 8 9.72 -4.05 5.83
CA ALA A 8 8.99 -3.36 4.78
C ALA A 8 7.47 -3.43 5.01
N ALA A 9 6.97 -4.54 5.55
CA ALA A 9 5.55 -4.69 5.89
C ALA A 9 5.10 -3.67 6.94
N ILE A 10 5.93 -3.44 7.96
CA ILE A 10 5.67 -2.41 8.98
C ILE A 10 5.62 -1.01 8.36
N GLU A 11 6.53 -0.69 7.44
CA GLU A 11 6.52 0.61 6.75
C GLU A 11 5.29 0.79 5.86
N VAL A 12 4.86 -0.26 5.16
CA VAL A 12 3.60 -0.25 4.40
C VAL A 12 2.42 0.02 5.33
N ILE A 13 2.32 -0.69 6.47
CA ILE A 13 1.26 -0.47 7.47
C ILE A 13 1.22 0.99 7.96
N LYS A 14 2.39 1.62 8.19
CA LYS A 14 2.46 3.04 8.60
C LYS A 14 1.91 3.98 7.54
N ILE A 15 2.22 3.73 6.26
CA ILE A 15 1.72 4.52 5.13
C ILE A 15 0.20 4.36 4.98
N LEU A 16 -0.32 3.15 5.19
CA LEU A 16 -1.74 2.82 5.03
C LEU A 16 -2.60 3.25 6.23
N LYS A 17 -2.01 3.38 7.43
CA LYS A 17 -2.72 3.67 8.68
C LYS A 17 -3.76 4.80 8.61
N PRO A 18 -3.50 5.95 7.96
CA PRO A 18 -4.49 7.03 7.86
C PRO A 18 -5.75 6.67 7.06
N TYR A 19 -5.65 5.67 6.19
CA TYR A 19 -6.71 5.25 5.27
C TYR A 19 -7.36 3.92 5.68
N VAL A 20 -6.95 3.35 6.82
CA VAL A 20 -7.31 1.97 7.18
C VAL A 20 -8.83 1.73 7.22
N ASP A 21 -9.59 2.71 7.71
CA ASP A 21 -11.05 2.62 7.79
C ASP A 21 -11.71 2.64 6.40
N GLU A 22 -11.11 3.32 5.43
CA GLU A 22 -11.58 3.32 4.03
C GLU A 22 -11.16 2.01 3.33
N LEU A 23 -9.96 1.50 3.64
CA LEU A 23 -9.39 0.31 3.00
C LEU A 23 -10.10 -0.99 3.40
N VAL A 24 -10.64 -1.09 4.62
CA VAL A 24 -11.42 -2.27 5.05
C VAL A 24 -12.74 -2.44 4.30
N GLU A 25 -13.23 -1.39 3.64
CA GLU A 25 -14.45 -1.43 2.83
C GLU A 25 -14.17 -1.85 1.37
N ALA A 26 -12.91 -2.02 0.99
CA ALA A 26 -12.54 -2.37 -0.37
C ALA A 26 -12.78 -3.86 -0.67
N GLU A 27 -13.59 -4.14 -1.68
CA GLU A 27 -13.97 -5.50 -2.07
C GLU A 27 -12.91 -6.17 -2.99
N ASP A 28 -12.07 -5.38 -3.66
CA ASP A 28 -11.05 -5.86 -4.60
C ASP A 28 -9.83 -4.93 -4.70
N GLY A 29 -8.79 -5.40 -5.42
CA GLY A 29 -7.56 -4.65 -5.68
C GLY A 29 -7.78 -3.27 -6.33
N PRO A 30 -8.59 -3.16 -7.40
CA PRO A 30 -8.96 -1.87 -7.98
C PRO A 30 -9.61 -0.89 -6.99
N ALA A 31 -10.50 -1.36 -6.11
CA ALA A 31 -11.12 -0.54 -5.07
C ALA A 31 -10.08 -0.01 -4.06
N LEU A 32 -9.16 -0.87 -3.60
CA LEU A 32 -8.04 -0.48 -2.74
C LEU A 32 -7.19 0.62 -3.38
N ILE A 33 -6.84 0.44 -4.66
CA ILE A 33 -6.06 1.43 -5.41
C ILE A 33 -6.82 2.76 -5.51
N SER A 34 -8.12 2.73 -5.80
CA SER A 34 -8.97 3.92 -5.90
C SER A 34 -9.02 4.70 -4.58
N ILE A 35 -9.16 4.00 -3.46
CA ILE A 35 -9.15 4.59 -2.11
C ILE A 35 -7.79 5.24 -1.82
N LEU A 36 -6.69 4.52 -2.03
CA LEU A 36 -5.34 5.03 -1.80
C LEU A 36 -5.02 6.26 -2.65
N SER A 37 -5.42 6.23 -3.93
CA SER A 37 -5.18 7.35 -4.84
C SER A 37 -5.92 8.61 -4.41
N LYS A 38 -7.19 8.47 -4.02
CA LYS A 38 -8.00 9.58 -3.53
C LYS A 38 -7.45 10.10 -2.20
N GLY A 39 -7.07 9.20 -1.29
CA GLY A 39 -6.47 9.54 -0.01
C GLY A 39 -5.17 10.32 -0.16
N PHE A 40 -4.24 9.82 -0.98
CA PHE A 40 -2.95 10.49 -1.20
C PHE A 40 -3.10 11.82 -1.93
N ALA A 41 -3.99 11.93 -2.92
CA ALA A 41 -4.27 13.19 -3.59
C ALA A 41 -4.89 14.22 -2.63
N ARG A 42 -5.81 13.78 -1.76
CA ARG A 42 -6.44 14.61 -0.71
C ARG A 42 -5.41 15.15 0.26
N ASP A 43 -4.46 14.32 0.68
CA ASP A 43 -3.46 14.67 1.69
C ASP A 43 -2.18 15.26 1.09
N LYS A 44 -2.11 15.37 -0.24
CA LYS A 44 -0.94 15.83 -1.02
C LYS A 44 0.33 15.03 -0.70
N THR A 45 0.17 13.72 -0.58
CA THR A 45 1.26 12.78 -0.27
C THR A 45 1.58 11.89 -1.45
N ASP A 46 1.74 12.45 -2.65
CA ASP A 46 2.01 11.68 -3.87
C ASP A 46 3.30 10.84 -3.78
N GLU A 47 4.28 11.29 -2.97
CA GLU A 47 5.49 10.52 -2.66
C GLU A 47 5.18 9.17 -1.99
N ASN A 48 4.07 9.05 -1.25
CA ASN A 48 3.69 7.81 -0.60
C ASN A 48 3.35 6.71 -1.61
N ILE A 49 2.84 7.04 -2.80
CA ILE A 49 2.59 6.06 -3.87
C ILE A 49 3.90 5.41 -4.31
N GLY A 50 4.92 6.24 -4.61
CA GLY A 50 6.23 5.75 -5.02
C GLY A 50 6.93 4.97 -3.91
N ARG A 51 6.78 5.39 -2.65
CA ARG A 51 7.31 4.65 -1.49
C ARG A 51 6.61 3.31 -1.29
N LEU A 52 5.29 3.26 -1.47
CA LEU A 52 4.53 2.01 -1.40
C LEU A 52 5.04 1.04 -2.46
N LEU A 53 5.14 1.47 -3.72
CA LEU A 53 5.69 0.67 -4.81
C LEU A 53 7.11 0.18 -4.53
N ALA A 54 7.98 1.05 -4.01
CA ALA A 54 9.36 0.70 -3.66
C ALA A 54 9.41 -0.41 -2.60
N LEU A 55 8.62 -0.29 -1.53
CA LEU A 55 8.53 -1.29 -0.46
C LEU A 55 7.97 -2.62 -0.96
N MET A 56 6.96 -2.57 -1.82
CA MET A 56 6.26 -3.74 -2.33
C MET A 56 7.05 -4.50 -3.40
N GLU A 57 7.89 -3.81 -4.17
CA GLU A 57 8.78 -4.43 -5.18
C GLU A 57 10.17 -4.77 -4.64
N GLY A 58 10.49 -4.37 -3.40
CA GLY A 58 11.84 -4.53 -2.84
C GLY A 58 12.89 -3.67 -3.56
N LYS A 59 12.50 -2.51 -4.08
CA LYS A 59 13.35 -1.58 -4.84
C LYS A 59 13.60 -0.30 -4.07
N SER A 60 14.62 0.46 -4.49
CA SER A 60 14.82 1.82 -3.97
C SER A 60 13.76 2.78 -4.50
N PHE A 61 13.43 3.80 -3.71
CA PHE A 61 12.53 4.87 -4.16
C PHE A 61 13.05 5.55 -5.44
N LYS A 62 14.38 5.70 -5.57
CA LYS A 62 15.03 6.27 -6.75
C LYS A 62 14.70 5.48 -8.02
N GLU A 63 14.84 4.15 -7.98
CA GLU A 63 14.53 3.28 -9.13
C GLU A 63 13.06 3.40 -9.55
N ILE A 64 12.15 3.49 -8.57
CA ILE A 64 10.72 3.68 -8.85
C ILE A 64 10.47 5.07 -9.45
N SER A 65 11.04 6.13 -8.87
CA SER A 65 10.89 7.50 -9.37
C SER A 65 11.40 7.66 -10.80
N GLU A 66 12.55 7.05 -11.13
CA GLU A 66 13.11 7.05 -12.48
C GLU A 66 12.17 6.31 -13.46
N ARG A 67 11.68 5.12 -13.08
CA ARG A 67 10.73 4.36 -13.90
C ARG A 67 9.41 5.11 -14.14
N LEU A 68 8.90 5.80 -13.12
CA LEU A 68 7.67 6.59 -13.22
C LEU A 68 7.87 7.88 -14.02
N ALA A 69 9.05 8.49 -13.96
CA ALA A 69 9.38 9.66 -14.79
C ALA A 69 9.46 9.29 -16.29
N GLU A 70 9.93 8.09 -16.60
CA GLU A 70 9.94 7.54 -17.97
C GLU A 70 8.55 7.16 -18.47
N ASN A 71 7.63 6.86 -17.55
CA ASN A 71 6.27 6.39 -17.84
C ASN A 71 5.24 7.17 -17.00
N PRO A 72 5.03 8.48 -17.30
CA PRO A 72 4.21 9.36 -16.47
C PRO A 72 2.71 9.05 -16.54
N GLU A 73 2.31 8.06 -17.35
CA GLU A 73 0.91 7.67 -17.43
C GLU A 73 0.42 7.07 -16.11
N VAL A 74 -0.60 7.70 -15.55
CA VAL A 74 -1.30 7.29 -14.33
C VAL A 74 -1.76 5.83 -14.40
N SER A 75 -2.12 5.35 -15.59
CA SER A 75 -2.47 3.94 -15.86
C SER A 75 -1.33 2.97 -15.51
N ILE A 76 -0.07 3.33 -15.79
CA ILE A 76 1.10 2.49 -15.54
C ILE A 76 1.42 2.41 -14.05
N VAL A 77 1.28 3.52 -13.32
CA VAL A 77 1.38 3.55 -11.85
C VAL A 77 0.38 2.58 -11.23
N PHE A 78 -0.86 2.58 -11.73
CA PHE A 78 -1.93 1.72 -11.23
C PHE A 78 -1.76 0.24 -11.58
N MET A 79 -1.28 -0.08 -12.79
CA MET A 79 -0.96 -1.47 -13.12
C MET A 79 0.16 -2.01 -12.23
N ASN A 80 1.21 -1.22 -11.97
CA ASN A 80 2.31 -1.61 -11.09
C ASN A 80 1.84 -1.85 -9.65
N LEU A 81 0.91 -1.02 -9.14
CA LEU A 81 0.31 -1.21 -7.82
C LEU A 81 -0.55 -2.48 -7.76
N ALA A 82 -1.37 -2.73 -8.77
CA ALA A 82 -2.22 -3.91 -8.83
C ALA A 82 -1.37 -5.20 -8.87
N GLU A 83 -0.30 -5.21 -9.65
CA GLU A 83 0.64 -6.33 -9.70
C GLU A 83 1.34 -6.53 -8.34
N ALA A 84 1.80 -5.44 -7.72
CA ALA A 84 2.40 -5.48 -6.39
C ALA A 84 1.43 -6.05 -5.33
N PHE A 85 0.14 -5.70 -5.39
CA PHE A 85 -0.89 -6.18 -4.47
C PHE A 85 -1.22 -7.66 -4.67
N SER A 86 -1.01 -8.20 -5.87
CA SER A 86 -1.20 -9.63 -6.13
C SER A 86 -0.14 -10.51 -5.45
N VAL A 87 1.07 -9.97 -5.26
CA VAL A 87 2.20 -10.68 -4.63
C VAL A 87 2.22 -10.45 -3.12
N ASN A 88 1.90 -9.23 -2.68
CA ASN A 88 1.80 -8.85 -1.27
C ASN A 88 0.41 -8.26 -1.01
N PRO A 89 -0.58 -9.08 -0.63
CA PRO A 89 -1.96 -8.61 -0.46
C PRO A 89 -2.05 -7.57 0.66
N ILE A 90 -2.49 -6.36 0.32
CA ILE A 90 -2.73 -5.31 1.31
C ILE A 90 -3.75 -5.73 2.40
N PRO A 91 -4.85 -6.45 2.08
CA PRO A 91 -5.76 -6.96 3.11
C PRO A 91 -5.03 -7.81 4.16
N ASP A 92 -4.17 -8.74 3.75
CA ASP A 92 -3.39 -9.57 4.66
C ASP A 92 -2.42 -8.74 5.53
N LEU A 93 -1.85 -7.67 4.97
CA LEU A 93 -0.99 -6.73 5.70
C LEU A 93 -1.77 -5.86 6.70
N ILE A 94 -2.98 -5.46 6.35
CA ILE A 94 -3.89 -4.73 7.23
C ILE A 94 -4.34 -5.66 8.36
N ASP A 95 -4.78 -6.87 8.04
CA ASP A 95 -5.20 -7.89 9.01
C ASP A 95 -4.06 -8.27 9.96
N ALA A 96 -2.83 -8.42 9.45
CA ALA A 96 -1.65 -8.63 10.28
C ALA A 96 -1.35 -7.40 11.15
N GLY A 97 -1.45 -6.18 10.61
CA GLY A 97 -1.26 -4.93 11.35
C GLY A 97 -2.31 -4.73 12.45
N LEU A 98 -3.55 -5.17 12.22
CA LEU A 98 -4.62 -5.21 13.20
C LEU A 98 -4.33 -6.28 14.26
N ALA A 99 -4.08 -7.53 13.87
CA ALA A 99 -3.75 -8.62 14.79
C ALA A 99 -2.54 -8.31 15.69
N MET A 100 -1.58 -7.52 15.20
CA MET A 100 -0.41 -7.08 15.96
C MET A 100 -0.61 -5.79 16.77
N GLY A 101 -1.79 -5.15 16.73
CA GLY A 101 -2.05 -3.90 17.44
C GLY A 101 -1.33 -2.67 16.88
N LEU A 102 -0.81 -2.75 15.66
CA LEU A 102 -0.13 -1.63 14.98
C LEU A 102 -1.13 -0.65 14.35
N LEU A 103 -2.33 -1.13 14.07
CA LEU A 103 -3.48 -0.40 13.54
C LEU A 103 -4.60 -0.33 14.60
N ASN A 104 -5.35 0.78 14.62
CA ASN A 104 -6.24 1.17 15.74
C ASN A 104 -7.49 0.28 15.95
N ARG A 105 -7.56 -0.93 15.39
CA ARG A 105 -8.58 -1.95 15.74
C ARG A 105 -7.97 -3.29 16.17
N GLY A 106 -6.72 -3.30 16.62
CA GLY A 106 -6.11 -4.52 17.11
C GLY A 106 -6.71 -5.01 18.42
N TRP A 107 -7.05 -6.31 18.45
CA TRP A 107 -7.55 -7.09 19.59
C TRP A 107 -8.96 -6.82 20.12
N THR A 108 -9.79 -5.98 19.46
CA THR A 108 -11.19 -5.82 19.88
C THR A 108 -12.15 -6.89 19.36
N ASP A 109 -11.79 -7.62 18.30
CA ASP A 109 -12.64 -8.70 17.74
C ASP A 109 -12.07 -10.11 17.99
N ALA A 110 -10.98 -10.23 18.76
CA ALA A 110 -10.43 -11.50 19.21
C ALA A 110 -10.89 -11.79 20.67
N SER A 111 -12.20 -11.87 20.87
CA SER A 111 -12.83 -12.30 22.13
C SER A 111 -14.10 -13.09 21.86
#